data_AF-A0A9P6HCJ7-F1
#
_entry.id   AF-A0A9P6HCJ7-F1
#
_cell.length_a   1.000
_cell.length_b   1.000
_cell.length_c   1.000
_cell.angle_alpha   90.00
_cell.angle_beta   90.00
_cell.angle_gamma   90.00
#
_symmetry.space_group_name_H-M   'P 1'
#
loop_
_entity.id
_entity.type
_entity.pdbx_description
1 polymer ?
#
loop_
_entity_poly.entity_id
_entity_poly.type
_entity_poly.pdbx_seq_one_letter_code
_entity_poly.pdbx_strand_id
1 'polypeptide(L)'
;MDNTPYEQLGWIEPIFGWFHLQMAFATSLHRQYYGVKAGFGLARAFEVLGKKGLVTAKVKGNWFHDFEESLKVIVTAHLLCIWLQITGTTSVNDLWSKSPDELKQFSEHIVLEFASTAALEESSRQPSPGRDELEGQVVQFNRDLLEYLELDDAIKQGHVSRMEDLLPSLPYRFQGGNNKLYTIEVMELLQKLHKEWTDNVK
;
A
#
# COMPACT_ATOMS: atom_id res chain seq x y z
N MET A 1 -44.51 -17.00 11.18
CA MET A 1 -44.33 -15.85 10.29
C MET A 1 -43.25 -16.27 9.33
N ASP A 2 -43.63 -16.48 8.08
CA ASP A 2 -42.73 -16.99 7.05
C ASP A 2 -41.93 -15.80 6.53
N ASN A 3 -40.64 -15.73 6.91
CA ASN A 3 -39.73 -14.69 6.42
C ASN A 3 -39.49 -14.90 4.92
N THR A 4 -40.17 -14.13 4.09
CA THR A 4 -39.99 -14.16 2.64
C THR A 4 -38.59 -13.70 2.24
N PRO A 5 -38.03 -14.13 1.09
CA PRO A 5 -36.75 -13.62 0.59
C PRO A 5 -36.70 -12.10 0.47
N TYR A 6 -37.86 -11.45 0.27
CA TYR A 6 -37.99 -10.00 0.26
C TYR A 6 -37.73 -9.38 1.64
N GLU A 7 -38.28 -9.97 2.71
CA GLU A 7 -38.08 -9.53 4.10
C GLU A 7 -36.65 -9.82 4.61
N GLN A 8 -35.99 -10.82 4.03
CA GLN A 8 -34.58 -11.13 4.29
C GLN A 8 -33.60 -10.31 3.42
N LEU A 9 -34.12 -9.39 2.60
CA LEU A 9 -33.31 -8.60 1.67
C LEU A 9 -32.49 -9.47 0.69
N GLY A 10 -32.98 -10.65 0.32
CA GLY A 10 -32.30 -11.57 -0.60
C GLY A 10 -32.14 -11.05 -2.04
N TRP A 11 -32.64 -9.84 -2.33
CA TRP A 11 -32.41 -9.10 -3.56
C TRP A 11 -31.21 -8.13 -3.47
N ILE A 12 -30.64 -7.92 -2.27
CA ILE A 12 -29.42 -7.14 -2.07
C ILE A 12 -28.23 -8.07 -2.29
N GLU A 13 -27.44 -7.79 -3.31
CA GLU A 13 -26.13 -8.40 -3.49
C GLU A 13 -25.08 -7.51 -2.79
N PRO A 14 -24.47 -7.93 -1.67
CA PRO A 14 -23.44 -7.16 -1.00
C PRO A 14 -22.17 -7.15 -1.86
N ILE A 15 -21.81 -5.98 -2.40
CA ILE A 15 -20.58 -5.79 -3.15
C ILE A 15 -19.44 -5.50 -2.16
N PHE A 16 -18.29 -6.11 -2.39
CA PHE A 16 -17.09 -5.86 -1.61
C PHE A 16 -16.68 -4.38 -1.67
N GLY A 17 -16.51 -3.76 -0.52
CA GLY A 17 -16.20 -2.34 -0.38
C GLY A 17 -14.74 -2.01 -0.66
N TRP A 18 -14.32 -2.01 -1.92
CA TRP A 18 -12.93 -1.70 -2.32
C TRP A 18 -12.40 -0.37 -1.78
N PHE A 19 -13.21 0.69 -1.81
CA PHE A 19 -12.83 1.98 -1.23
C PHE A 19 -12.62 1.88 0.29
N HIS A 20 -13.46 1.10 0.98
CA HIS A 20 -13.34 0.91 2.42
C HIS A 20 -12.08 0.11 2.79
N LEU A 21 -11.77 -0.92 2.00
CA LEU A 21 -10.52 -1.67 2.07
C LEU A 21 -9.30 -0.75 1.90
N GLN A 22 -9.31 0.13 0.90
CA GLN A 22 -8.26 1.11 0.65
C GLN A 22 -8.07 2.06 1.85
N MET A 23 -9.17 2.56 2.45
CA MET A 23 -9.10 3.36 3.68
C MET A 23 -8.49 2.60 4.86
N ALA A 24 -8.78 1.31 4.98
CA ALA A 24 -8.19 0.45 6.00
C ALA A 24 -6.69 0.22 5.75
N PHE A 25 -6.28 0.06 4.49
CA PHE A 25 -4.88 -0.04 4.09
C PHE A 25 -4.13 1.26 4.43
N ALA A 26 -4.66 2.43 4.03
CA ALA A 26 -4.09 3.72 4.39
C ALA A 26 -3.94 3.89 5.92
N THR A 27 -4.95 3.49 6.70
CA THR A 27 -4.87 3.52 8.17
C THR A 27 -3.80 2.58 8.72
N SER A 28 -3.63 1.40 8.11
CA SER A 28 -2.55 0.47 8.44
C SER A 28 -1.18 1.09 8.15
N LEU A 29 -1.01 1.75 6.99
CA LEU A 29 0.23 2.46 6.62
C LEU A 29 0.56 3.56 7.62
N HIS A 30 -0.43 4.37 7.98
CA HIS A 30 -0.28 5.41 9.00
C HIS A 30 0.27 4.82 10.29
N ARG A 31 -0.37 3.78 10.85
CA ARG A 31 0.06 3.17 12.11
C ARG A 31 1.47 2.60 12.07
N GLN A 32 1.83 1.93 10.99
CA GLN A 32 3.14 1.29 10.85
C GLN A 32 4.27 2.31 10.69
N TYR A 33 4.05 3.36 9.91
CA TYR A 33 5.10 4.28 9.49
C TYR A 33 5.05 5.65 10.17
N TYR A 34 4.13 5.88 11.11
CA TYR A 34 4.00 7.18 11.77
C TYR A 34 5.29 7.63 12.43
N GLY A 35 5.85 6.79 13.31
CA GLY A 35 7.08 7.06 14.04
C GLY A 35 7.03 8.33 14.89
N VAL A 36 8.19 8.97 15.06
CA VAL A 36 8.36 10.22 15.82
C VAL A 36 8.99 11.29 14.94
N LYS A 37 8.81 12.56 15.31
CA LYS A 37 9.35 13.72 14.57
C LYS A 37 10.87 13.72 14.42
N ALA A 38 11.58 13.20 15.42
CA ALA A 38 13.03 13.07 15.40
C ALA A 38 13.54 11.91 14.52
N GLY A 39 12.65 10.99 14.10
CA GLY A 39 12.99 9.83 13.29
C GLY A 39 12.87 10.10 11.78
N PHE A 40 12.75 9.03 10.99
CA PHE A 40 12.59 9.08 9.52
C PHE A 40 11.19 8.62 9.06
N GLY A 41 10.18 8.69 9.94
CA GLY A 41 8.79 8.30 9.65
C GLY A 41 7.89 9.44 9.17
N LEU A 42 6.61 9.12 8.95
CA LEU A 42 5.60 10.05 8.44
C LEU A 42 5.43 11.29 9.33
N ALA A 43 5.62 11.19 10.66
CA ALA A 43 5.55 12.32 11.57
C ALA A 43 6.53 13.44 11.18
N ARG A 44 7.76 13.09 10.79
CA ARG A 44 8.75 14.05 10.30
C ARG A 44 8.37 14.57 8.92
N ALA A 45 7.94 13.70 8.01
CA ALA A 45 7.52 14.10 6.68
C ALA A 45 6.38 15.13 6.72
N PHE A 46 5.39 14.93 7.59
CA PHE A 46 4.30 15.89 7.80
C PHE A 46 4.77 17.23 8.35
N GLU A 47 5.74 17.22 9.26
CA GLU A 47 6.33 18.46 9.80
C GLU A 47 7.07 19.25 8.71
N VAL A 48 7.89 18.57 7.90
CA VAL A 48 8.61 19.18 6.77
C VAL A 48 7.64 19.73 5.72
N LEU A 49 6.57 19.00 5.42
CA LEU A 49 5.55 19.40 4.44
C LEU A 49 4.51 20.39 5.00
N GLY A 50 4.59 20.75 6.28
CA GLY A 50 3.61 21.63 6.93
C GLY A 50 2.19 21.04 7.02
N LYS A 51 2.04 19.71 6.93
CA LYS A 51 0.76 19.01 6.97
C LYS A 51 0.26 18.89 8.41
N LYS A 52 -0.95 19.39 8.68
CA LYS A 52 -1.60 19.38 10.00
C LYS A 52 -2.77 18.40 10.02
N GLY A 53 -3.19 17.97 11.21
CA GLY A 53 -4.37 17.11 11.38
C GLY A 53 -4.16 15.62 11.09
N LEU A 54 -2.95 15.22 10.65
CA LEU A 54 -2.62 13.84 10.28
C LEU A 54 -2.02 13.01 11.43
N VAL A 55 -1.98 13.55 12.65
CA VAL A 55 -1.39 12.86 13.81
C VAL A 55 -2.17 11.61 14.20
N THR A 56 -3.50 11.69 14.17
CA THR A 56 -4.38 10.59 14.56
C THR A 56 -5.24 10.22 13.37
N ALA A 57 -5.20 8.94 12.99
CA ALA A 57 -6.06 8.43 11.93
C ALA A 57 -7.55 8.63 12.26
N LYS A 58 -8.31 9.14 11.30
CA LYS A 58 -9.75 9.40 11.44
C LYS A 58 -10.50 8.89 10.22
N VAL A 59 -11.59 8.19 10.46
CA VAL A 59 -12.49 7.70 9.39
C VAL A 59 -13.41 8.81 8.89
N LYS A 60 -13.72 9.81 9.73
CA LYS A 60 -14.62 10.92 9.39
C LYS A 60 -13.84 12.18 9.01
N GLY A 61 -14.40 12.93 8.06
CA GLY A 61 -13.85 14.21 7.59
C GLY A 61 -12.74 14.02 6.56
N ASN A 62 -11.94 15.07 6.37
CA ASN A 62 -10.96 15.14 5.28
C ASN A 62 -9.66 14.38 5.55
N TRP A 63 -9.54 13.68 6.69
CA TRP A 63 -8.28 13.03 7.09
C TRP A 63 -7.77 12.06 6.02
N PHE A 64 -8.64 11.19 5.49
CA PHE A 64 -8.23 10.22 4.47
C PHE A 64 -7.71 10.90 3.22
N HIS A 65 -8.42 11.92 2.74
CA HIS A 65 -8.01 12.72 1.58
C HIS A 65 -6.67 13.42 1.80
N ASP A 66 -6.54 14.15 2.92
CA ASP A 66 -5.31 14.88 3.25
C ASP A 66 -4.12 13.93 3.45
N PHE A 67 -4.37 12.74 4.00
CA PHE A 67 -3.37 11.70 4.19
C PHE A 67 -2.94 11.08 2.86
N GLU A 68 -3.89 10.70 1.99
CA GLU A 68 -3.63 10.15 0.66
C GLU A 68 -2.79 11.12 -0.19
N GLU A 69 -3.18 12.40 -0.23
CA GLU A 69 -2.43 13.43 -0.94
C GLU A 69 -1.01 13.61 -0.38
N SER A 70 -0.86 13.49 0.94
CA SER A 70 0.46 13.56 1.58
C SER A 70 1.31 12.33 1.25
N LEU A 71 0.73 11.13 1.23
CA LEU A 71 1.44 9.91 0.84
C LEU A 71 1.96 9.98 -0.59
N LYS A 72 1.15 10.48 -1.54
CA LYS A 72 1.57 10.67 -2.95
C LYS A 72 2.79 11.58 -3.06
N VAL A 73 2.81 12.69 -2.33
CA VAL A 73 3.97 13.60 -2.32
C VAL A 73 5.21 12.91 -1.73
N ILE A 74 5.05 12.20 -0.61
CA ILE A 74 6.17 11.53 0.08
C ILE A 74 6.78 10.42 -0.79
N VAL A 75 5.95 9.52 -1.34
CA VAL A 75 6.44 8.42 -2.18
C VAL A 75 7.04 8.93 -3.49
N THR A 76 6.47 9.99 -4.09
CA THR A 76 7.06 10.63 -5.28
C THR A 76 8.46 11.16 -4.96
N ALA A 77 8.63 11.85 -3.82
CA ALA A 77 9.94 12.35 -3.41
C ALA A 77 10.95 11.21 -3.16
N HIS A 78 10.52 10.13 -2.49
CA HIS A 78 11.36 8.95 -2.26
C HIS A 78 11.82 8.32 -3.57
N LEU A 79 10.88 8.02 -4.47
CA LEU A 79 11.19 7.39 -5.75
C LEU A 79 12.09 8.30 -6.59
N LEU A 80 11.83 9.61 -6.65
CA LEU A 80 12.70 10.55 -7.36
C LEU A 80 14.14 10.55 -6.80
N CYS A 81 14.32 10.52 -5.48
CA CYS A 81 15.66 10.38 -4.90
C CYS A 81 16.36 9.10 -5.35
N ILE A 82 15.64 7.97 -5.38
CA ILE A 82 16.19 6.69 -5.83
C ILE A 82 16.52 6.74 -7.33
N TRP A 83 15.66 7.34 -8.15
CA TRP A 83 15.92 7.57 -9.58
C TRP A 83 17.21 8.35 -9.80
N LEU A 84 17.40 9.47 -9.09
CA LEU A 84 18.62 10.27 -9.20
C LEU A 84 19.85 9.47 -8.77
N GLN A 85 19.75 8.70 -7.68
CA GLN A 85 20.83 7.86 -7.17
C GLN A 85 21.27 6.79 -8.18
N ILE A 86 20.32 6.01 -8.72
CA ILE A 86 20.63 4.88 -9.61
C ILE A 86 21.15 5.36 -10.96
N THR A 87 20.59 6.44 -11.48
CA THR A 87 20.97 6.96 -12.80
C THR A 87 22.23 7.83 -12.76
N GLY A 88 22.68 8.23 -11.57
CA GLY A 88 23.79 9.16 -11.36
C GLY A 88 23.49 10.60 -11.80
N THR A 89 22.22 10.92 -12.09
CA THR A 89 21.82 12.27 -12.49
C THR A 89 21.68 13.21 -11.31
N THR A 90 21.88 14.51 -11.52
CA THR A 90 21.80 15.53 -10.45
C THR A 90 20.46 16.24 -10.40
N SER A 91 19.63 16.14 -11.45
CA SER A 91 18.30 16.72 -11.50
C SER A 91 17.28 15.83 -12.21
N VAL A 92 15.99 16.02 -11.91
CA VAL A 92 14.89 15.35 -12.62
C VAL A 92 14.90 15.68 -14.10
N ASN A 93 15.39 16.87 -14.48
CA ASN A 93 15.47 17.25 -15.88
C ASN A 93 16.46 16.39 -16.67
N ASP A 94 17.53 15.93 -16.01
CA ASP A 94 18.53 15.08 -16.65
C ASP A 94 18.00 13.66 -16.90
N LEU A 95 16.96 13.22 -16.17
CA LEU A 95 16.29 11.95 -16.44
C LEU A 95 15.62 11.95 -17.83
N TRP A 96 15.17 13.10 -18.34
CA TRP A 96 14.60 13.20 -19.69
C TRP A 96 15.62 12.95 -20.80
N SER A 97 16.93 12.96 -20.49
CA SER A 97 17.97 12.60 -21.45
C SER A 97 18.11 11.09 -21.66
N LYS A 98 17.48 10.27 -20.79
CA LYS A 98 17.48 8.80 -20.90
C LYS A 98 16.47 8.34 -21.93
N SER A 99 16.85 7.29 -22.66
CA SER A 99 15.94 6.61 -23.58
C SER A 99 14.83 5.86 -22.81
N PRO A 100 13.68 5.58 -23.47
CA PRO A 100 12.62 4.77 -22.85
C PRO A 100 13.09 3.40 -22.36
N ASP A 101 13.99 2.74 -23.08
CA ASP A 101 14.53 1.43 -22.70
C ASP A 101 15.43 1.52 -21.46
N GLU A 102 16.26 2.56 -21.37
CA GLU A 102 17.05 2.83 -20.16
C GLU A 102 16.14 3.11 -18.96
N LEU A 103 15.12 3.96 -19.13
CA LEU A 103 14.16 4.25 -18.06
C LEU A 103 13.45 2.98 -17.61
N LYS A 104 13.05 2.11 -18.54
CA LYS A 104 12.46 0.81 -18.19
C LYS A 104 13.42 -0.03 -17.34
N GLN A 105 14.67 -0.19 -17.76
CA GLN A 105 15.68 -0.94 -17.01
C GLN A 105 15.93 -0.36 -15.62
N PHE A 106 16.01 0.97 -15.50
CA PHE A 106 16.14 1.62 -14.20
C PHE A 106 14.90 1.42 -13.33
N SER A 107 13.69 1.47 -13.89
CA SER A 107 12.46 1.22 -13.13
C SER A 107 12.39 -0.20 -12.58
N GLU A 108 12.81 -1.19 -13.37
CA GLU A 108 12.90 -2.58 -12.94
C GLU A 108 13.92 -2.72 -11.81
N HIS A 109 15.08 -2.07 -11.93
CA HIS A 109 16.10 -2.05 -10.87
C HIS A 109 15.61 -1.38 -9.57
N ILE A 110 14.85 -0.28 -9.68
CA ILE A 110 14.24 0.39 -8.52
C ILE A 110 13.31 -0.56 -7.79
N VAL A 111 12.43 -1.25 -8.50
CA VAL A 111 11.49 -2.18 -7.87
C VAL A 111 12.25 -3.31 -7.20
N LEU A 112 13.20 -3.94 -7.92
CA LEU A 112 13.94 -5.10 -7.43
C LEU A 112 14.75 -4.78 -6.17
N GLU A 113 15.49 -3.67 -6.14
CA GLU A 113 16.42 -3.37 -5.05
C GLU A 113 15.81 -2.48 -3.95
N PHE A 114 14.86 -1.61 -4.28
CA PHE A 114 14.39 -0.56 -3.36
C PHE A 114 12.90 -0.64 -3.01
N ALA A 115 12.16 -1.60 -3.56
CA ALA A 115 10.73 -1.74 -3.28
C ALA A 115 10.18 -3.18 -3.42
N SER A 116 11.03 -4.21 -3.25
CA SER A 116 10.61 -5.61 -3.36
C SER A 116 10.73 -6.37 -2.03
N THR A 117 9.95 -7.45 -1.91
CA THR A 117 10.13 -8.41 -0.80
C THR A 117 11.49 -9.11 -0.89
N ALA A 118 12.01 -9.36 -2.09
CA ALA A 118 13.31 -9.99 -2.27
C ALA A 118 14.44 -9.12 -1.69
N ALA A 119 14.40 -7.79 -1.90
CA ALA A 119 15.35 -6.86 -1.29
C ALA A 119 15.29 -6.87 0.24
N LEU A 120 14.08 -6.96 0.82
CA LEU A 120 13.92 -7.08 2.27
C LEU A 120 14.48 -8.38 2.82
N GLU A 121 14.23 -9.49 2.13
CA GLU A 121 14.78 -10.79 2.51
C GLU A 121 16.31 -10.77 2.46
N GLU A 122 16.89 -10.17 1.42
CA GLU A 122 18.34 -10.07 1.28
C GLU A 122 18.95 -9.20 2.39
N SER A 123 18.37 -8.03 2.66
CA SER A 123 18.75 -7.20 3.81
C SER A 123 18.65 -7.96 5.14
N SER A 124 17.65 -8.84 5.30
CA SER A 124 17.46 -9.63 6.52
C SER A 124 18.48 -10.74 6.73
N ARG A 125 19.14 -11.21 5.66
CA ARG A 125 20.19 -12.25 5.72
C ARG A 125 21.53 -11.69 6.17
N GLN A 126 21.73 -10.37 6.08
CA GLN A 126 22.99 -9.74 6.49
C GLN A 126 23.18 -9.80 8.03
N PRO A 127 24.32 -10.33 8.51
CA PRO A 127 24.60 -10.38 9.94
C PRO A 127 24.93 -8.97 10.50
N SER A 128 24.49 -8.70 11.72
CA SER A 128 24.94 -7.52 12.48
C SER A 128 26.47 -7.58 12.71
N PRO A 129 27.21 -6.46 12.62
CA PRO A 129 26.74 -5.06 12.54
C PRO A 129 26.59 -4.50 11.12
N GLY A 130 26.72 -5.31 10.05
CA GLY A 130 26.68 -4.83 8.66
C GLY A 130 25.28 -4.50 8.13
N ARG A 131 24.23 -4.78 8.91
CA ARG A 131 22.84 -4.60 8.51
C ARG A 131 22.41 -3.15 8.65
N ASP A 132 22.05 -2.51 7.54
CA ASP A 132 21.41 -1.20 7.54
C ASP A 132 19.90 -1.35 7.78
N GLU A 133 19.49 -1.16 9.04
CA GLU A 133 18.07 -1.22 9.42
C GLU A 133 17.25 -0.07 8.84
N LEU A 134 17.87 1.09 8.58
CA LEU A 134 17.18 2.24 8.02
C LEU A 134 16.86 2.00 6.55
N GLU A 135 17.82 1.50 5.78
CA GLU A 135 17.62 1.09 4.40
C GLU A 135 16.50 0.04 4.30
N GLY A 136 16.54 -1.00 5.14
CA GLY A 136 15.48 -2.01 5.18
C GLY A 136 14.09 -1.43 5.46
N GLN A 137 13.97 -0.44 6.36
CA GLN A 137 12.70 0.25 6.62
C GLN A 137 12.23 1.08 5.41
N VAL A 138 13.14 1.73 4.70
CA VAL A 138 12.82 2.51 3.48
C VAL A 138 12.35 1.59 2.36
N VAL A 139 13.03 0.47 2.13
CA VAL A 139 12.62 -0.54 1.15
C VAL A 139 11.21 -1.05 1.46
N GLN A 140 10.94 -1.34 2.74
CA GLN A 140 9.62 -1.82 3.18
C GLN A 140 8.54 -0.75 2.95
N PHE A 141 8.84 0.50 3.28
CA PHE A 141 7.94 1.62 3.07
C PHE A 141 7.60 1.81 1.59
N ASN A 142 8.61 1.77 0.71
CA ASN A 142 8.40 1.93 -0.73
C ASN A 142 7.55 0.79 -1.30
N ARG A 143 7.87 -0.47 -0.96
CA ARG A 143 7.09 -1.64 -1.37
C ARG A 143 5.62 -1.49 -1.00
N ASP A 144 5.37 -1.20 0.28
CA ASP A 144 4.01 -1.15 0.82
C ASP A 144 3.22 0.06 0.27
N LEU A 145 3.88 1.18 -0.04
CA LEU A 145 3.23 2.32 -0.71
C LEU A 145 2.98 2.09 -2.20
N LEU A 146 3.87 1.41 -2.92
CA LEU A 146 3.63 1.05 -4.32
C LEU A 146 2.40 0.13 -4.42
N GLU A 147 2.27 -0.85 -3.53
CA GLU A 147 1.10 -1.72 -3.46
C GLU A 147 -0.19 -0.93 -3.17
N TYR A 148 -0.14 0.07 -2.30
CA TYR A 148 -1.26 0.96 -2.03
C TYR A 148 -1.63 1.83 -3.24
N LEU A 149 -0.65 2.39 -3.95
CA LEU A 149 -0.88 3.19 -5.15
C LEU A 149 -1.44 2.35 -6.31
N GLU A 150 -0.97 1.10 -6.43
CA GLU A 150 -1.49 0.14 -7.40
C GLU A 150 -2.98 -0.15 -7.14
N LEU A 151 -3.35 -0.36 -5.87
CA LEU A 151 -4.75 -0.54 -5.48
C LEU A 151 -5.58 0.72 -5.78
N ASP A 152 -5.06 1.90 -5.45
CA ASP A 152 -5.73 3.18 -5.69
C ASP A 152 -6.03 3.40 -7.18
N ASP A 153 -5.03 3.20 -8.04
CA ASP A 153 -5.18 3.33 -9.49
C ASP A 153 -6.13 2.27 -10.04
N ALA A 154 -5.98 1.00 -9.62
CA ALA A 154 -6.87 -0.08 -10.04
C ALA A 154 -8.34 0.22 -9.72
N ILE A 155 -8.64 0.69 -8.50
CA ILE A 155 -9.98 1.11 -8.08
C ILE A 155 -10.50 2.25 -8.94
N LYS A 156 -9.70 3.32 -9.13
CA LYS A 156 -10.10 4.50 -9.91
C LYS A 156 -10.39 4.17 -11.37
N GLN A 157 -9.64 3.25 -11.96
CA GLN A 157 -9.83 2.83 -13.35
C GLN A 157 -10.86 1.70 -13.51
N GLY A 158 -11.30 1.07 -12.41
CA GLY A 158 -12.18 -0.10 -12.47
C GLY A 158 -11.49 -1.36 -12.99
N HIS A 159 -10.16 -1.48 -12.86
CA HIS A 159 -9.39 -2.62 -13.35
C HIS A 159 -9.48 -3.80 -12.38
N VAL A 160 -10.57 -4.58 -12.46
CA VAL A 160 -10.87 -5.67 -11.52
C VAL A 160 -9.72 -6.69 -11.41
N SER A 161 -9.12 -7.09 -12.52
CA SER A 161 -8.00 -8.06 -12.49
C SER A 161 -6.81 -7.56 -11.67
N ARG A 162 -6.45 -6.27 -11.79
CA ARG A 162 -5.35 -5.67 -10.98
C ARG A 162 -5.74 -5.59 -9.49
N MET A 163 -7.02 -5.35 -9.19
CA MET A 163 -7.50 -5.41 -7.80
C MET A 163 -7.41 -6.83 -7.24
N GLU A 164 -7.77 -7.85 -8.03
CA GLU A 164 -7.69 -9.27 -7.66
C GLU A 164 -6.25 -9.75 -7.47
N ASP A 165 -5.32 -9.31 -8.31
CA ASP A 165 -3.89 -9.64 -8.22
C ASP A 165 -3.25 -9.20 -6.88
N LEU A 166 -3.83 -8.18 -6.23
CA LEU A 166 -3.40 -7.68 -4.90
C LEU A 166 -4.04 -8.44 -3.73
N LEU A 167 -5.13 -9.18 -3.94
CA LEU A 167 -5.82 -9.88 -2.86
C LEU A 167 -4.94 -10.87 -2.07
N PRO A 168 -3.97 -11.59 -2.67
CA PRO A 168 -3.12 -12.50 -1.90
C PRO A 168 -2.20 -11.82 -0.87
N SER A 169 -1.76 -10.58 -1.10
CA SER A 169 -0.84 -9.87 -0.19
C SER A 169 -1.57 -9.13 0.94
N LEU A 170 -2.78 -8.65 0.69
CA LEU A 170 -3.58 -7.87 1.63
C LEU A 170 -3.87 -8.55 2.99
N PRO A 171 -4.13 -9.88 3.10
CA PRO A 171 -4.31 -10.54 4.39
C PRO A 171 -3.07 -10.43 5.28
N TYR A 172 -1.87 -10.52 4.70
CA TYR A 172 -0.62 -10.35 5.44
C TYR A 172 -0.46 -8.93 5.95
N ARG A 173 -0.80 -7.94 5.12
CA ARG A 173 -0.83 -6.51 5.50
C ARG A 173 -1.76 -6.27 6.69
N PHE A 174 -3.00 -6.77 6.63
CA PHE A 174 -3.97 -6.55 7.69
C PHE A 174 -3.66 -7.35 8.95
N GLN A 175 -3.20 -8.58 8.82
CA GLN A 175 -2.78 -9.40 9.95
C GLN A 175 -1.59 -8.76 10.68
N GLY A 176 -0.57 -8.30 9.95
CA GLY A 176 0.57 -7.58 10.52
C GLY A 176 0.18 -6.24 11.17
N GLY A 177 -0.84 -5.56 10.63
CA GLY A 177 -1.42 -4.34 11.20
C GLY A 177 -2.43 -4.56 12.32
N ASN A 178 -2.59 -5.81 12.81
CA ASN A 178 -3.58 -6.22 13.82
C ASN A 178 -5.03 -5.81 13.45
N ASN A 179 -5.39 -5.97 12.17
CA ASN A 179 -6.70 -5.66 11.63
C ASN A 179 -7.45 -6.92 11.18
N LYS A 180 -7.80 -7.77 12.16
CA LYS A 180 -8.35 -9.12 11.95
C LYS A 180 -9.62 -9.15 11.10
N LEU A 181 -10.46 -8.11 11.19
CA LEU A 181 -11.70 -8.04 10.41
C LEU A 181 -11.40 -7.99 8.91
N TYR A 182 -10.54 -7.07 8.48
CA TYR A 182 -10.17 -7.00 7.06
C TYR A 182 -9.31 -8.19 6.61
N THR A 183 -8.54 -8.80 7.50
CA THR A 183 -7.90 -10.10 7.18
C THR A 183 -8.94 -11.14 6.81
N ILE A 184 -10.01 -11.28 7.60
CA ILE A 184 -11.10 -12.23 7.35
C ILE A 184 -11.87 -11.86 6.08
N GLU A 185 -12.29 -10.61 5.93
CA GLU A 185 -13.04 -10.14 4.75
C GLU A 185 -12.30 -10.40 3.44
N VAL A 186 -10.98 -10.16 3.39
CA VAL A 186 -10.17 -10.43 2.19
C VAL A 186 -10.03 -11.93 1.94
N MET A 187 -9.86 -12.75 2.99
CA MET A 187 -9.82 -14.21 2.83
C MET A 187 -11.16 -14.78 2.36
N GLU A 188 -12.28 -14.26 2.87
CA GLU A 188 -13.62 -14.63 2.40
C GLU A 188 -13.85 -14.24 0.94
N LEU A 189 -13.38 -13.06 0.53
CA LEU A 189 -13.42 -12.63 -0.87
C LEU A 189 -12.61 -13.57 -1.77
N LEU A 190 -11.35 -13.86 -1.41
CA LEU A 190 -10.50 -14.81 -2.14
C LEU A 190 -11.16 -16.18 -2.28
N GLN A 191 -11.77 -16.66 -1.20
CA GLN A 191 -12.50 -17.93 -1.20
C GLN A 191 -13.72 -17.87 -2.13
N LYS A 192 -14.50 -16.80 -2.11
CA LYS A 192 -15.68 -16.61 -2.99
C LYS A 192 -15.31 -16.50 -4.47
N LEU A 193 -14.19 -15.87 -4.79
CA LEU A 193 -13.72 -15.71 -6.18
C LEU A 193 -13.21 -17.03 -6.78
N HIS A 194 -12.53 -17.85 -5.96
CA HIS A 194 -11.88 -19.06 -6.46
C HIS A 194 -12.64 -20.37 -6.20
N LYS A 195 -13.64 -20.36 -5.32
CA LYS A 195 -14.43 -21.55 -4.98
C LYS A 195 -15.91 -21.22 -4.83
N GLU A 196 -16.75 -22.02 -5.49
CA GLU A 196 -18.19 -22.00 -5.22
C GLU A 196 -18.47 -22.42 -3.78
N TRP A 197 -19.30 -21.65 -3.09
CA TRP A 197 -19.79 -22.02 -1.77
C TRP A 197 -20.90 -23.05 -1.93
N THR A 198 -20.61 -24.31 -1.61
CA THR A 198 -21.65 -25.32 -1.44
C THR A 198 -22.56 -24.95 -0.27
N ASP A 199 -23.84 -25.25 -0.33
CA ASP A 199 -24.84 -24.86 0.70
C ASP A 199 -24.49 -25.29 2.14
N ASN A 200 -23.56 -26.22 2.31
CA ASN A 200 -23.06 -26.68 3.61
C ASN A 200 -22.06 -25.72 4.30
N VAL A 201 -21.69 -24.61 3.66
CA VAL A 201 -20.69 -23.63 4.15
C VAL A 201 -21.31 -22.22 4.33
N LYS A 202 -22.62 -22.06 4.11
CA LYS A 202 -23.34 -20.80 4.35
C LYS A 202 -23.62 -20.57 5.83
#